data_AF-A0A3B4T7R6-F1
#
_entry.id   AF-A0A3B4T7R6-F1
#
_cell.length_a   1.000
_cell.length_b   1.000
_cell.length_c   1.000
_cell.angle_alpha   90.00
_cell.angle_beta   90.00
_cell.angle_gamma   90.00
#
_symmetry.space_group_name_H-M   'P 1'
#
loop_
_entity.id
_entity.type
_entity.pdbx_description
1 polymer ?
#
loop_
_entity_poly.entity_id
_entity_poly.type
_entity_poly.pdbx_seq_one_letter_code
_entity_poly.pdbx_strand_id
1 'polypeptide(L)'
;MEAGSLVSRREDISSLFPEQTPGAKHKDLSSQFSSVRKVRGDGNCFYRAFCFAHMESVLHNARALQRFKDKITESGKVLSSAGFDENSFKHHLITVVNVVEQCQGDEQEDTLLRLFNEQTTSDSVVQYLRLLTSAHLQNHADFFRNFVEAPNLQAYCCQEVETMAMECDHVDILALSEALDICIHVVSMEGGEWAGCEPWSAWQRTQMSASSD
;
A
#
# COMPACT_ATOMS: atom_id res chain seq x y z
N MET A 1 6.78 14.67 13.08
CA MET A 1 7.55 14.29 11.87
C MET A 1 8.58 15.38 11.62
N GLU A 2 9.85 15.02 11.50
CA GLU A 2 10.92 15.99 11.19
C GLU A 2 10.71 16.59 9.80
N ALA A 3 11.11 17.85 9.61
CA ALA A 3 11.03 18.52 8.32
C ALA A 3 11.85 17.74 7.28
N GLY A 4 11.19 17.30 6.19
CA GLY A 4 11.86 16.57 5.12
C GLY A 4 11.83 15.04 5.23
N SER A 5 11.26 14.46 6.29
CA SER A 5 11.02 13.00 6.37
C SER A 5 9.81 12.56 5.51
N LEU A 6 9.92 11.39 4.88
CA LEU A 6 8.85 10.72 4.12
C LEU A 6 8.10 9.71 4.99
N VAL A 7 8.82 8.99 5.85
CA VAL A 7 8.30 8.03 6.82
C VAL A 7 8.96 8.31 8.17
N SER A 8 8.17 8.56 9.21
CA SER A 8 8.69 8.85 10.53
C SER A 8 9.28 7.63 11.23
N ARG A 9 10.06 7.89 12.29
CA ARG A 9 10.35 6.87 13.31
C ARG A 9 9.04 6.37 13.94
N ARG A 10 9.12 5.18 14.54
CA ARG A 10 8.01 4.60 15.31
C ARG A 10 7.80 5.46 16.55
N GLU A 11 6.60 5.99 16.70
CA GLU A 11 6.15 6.78 17.84
C GLU A 11 5.10 5.97 18.61
N ASP A 12 4.90 6.27 19.89
CA ASP A 12 3.78 5.71 20.66
C ASP A 12 2.44 6.18 20.06
N ILE A 13 1.41 5.33 20.09
CA ILE A 13 0.09 5.66 19.53
C ILE A 13 -0.51 6.94 20.12
N SER A 14 -0.16 7.28 21.37
CA SER A 14 -0.57 8.54 22.02
C SER A 14 -0.14 9.78 21.25
N SER A 15 0.92 9.71 20.45
CA SER A 15 1.42 10.82 19.63
C SER A 15 0.51 11.19 18.45
N LEU A 16 -0.50 10.37 18.14
CA LEU A 16 -1.51 10.66 17.12
C LEU A 16 -2.62 11.59 17.59
N PHE A 17 -2.85 11.66 18.89
CA PHE A 17 -4.06 12.27 19.41
C PHE A 17 -3.77 13.69 19.91
N PRO A 18 -4.19 14.74 19.19
CA PRO A 18 -4.24 16.08 19.76
C PRO A 18 -5.24 16.11 20.92
N GLU A 19 -5.13 17.12 21.80
CA GLU A 19 -5.94 17.30 23.01
C GLU A 19 -7.46 17.26 22.76
N GLN A 20 -7.90 17.44 21.52
CA GLN A 20 -9.30 17.50 21.09
C GLN A 20 -9.87 16.16 20.59
N THR A 21 -9.10 15.07 20.65
CA THR A 21 -9.58 13.74 20.19
C THR A 21 -10.68 13.22 21.11
N PRO A 22 -11.84 12.75 20.59
CA PRO A 22 -12.86 12.11 21.40
C PRO A 22 -12.29 10.95 22.22
N GLY A 23 -12.50 10.97 23.54
CA GLY A 23 -11.89 9.99 24.47
C GLY A 23 -12.22 8.52 24.17
N ALA A 24 -13.38 8.25 23.55
CA ALA A 24 -13.77 6.90 23.17
C ALA A 24 -12.89 6.33 22.04
N LYS A 25 -12.66 7.10 20.95
CA LYS A 25 -11.79 6.68 19.84
C LYS A 25 -10.34 6.54 20.28
N HIS A 26 -9.85 7.47 21.09
CA HIS A 26 -8.52 7.40 21.68
C HIS A 26 -8.34 6.08 22.45
N LYS A 27 -9.29 5.75 23.34
CA LYS A 27 -9.23 4.54 24.17
C LYS A 27 -9.28 3.27 23.32
N ASP A 28 -10.12 3.24 22.30
CA ASP A 28 -10.26 2.07 21.43
C ASP A 28 -8.98 1.81 20.61
N LEU A 29 -8.48 2.82 19.90
CA LEU A 29 -7.24 2.71 19.13
C LEU A 29 -6.03 2.38 20.00
N SER A 30 -5.91 3.00 21.17
CA SER A 30 -4.81 2.73 22.10
C SER A 30 -4.89 1.32 22.68
N SER A 31 -6.06 0.67 22.64
CA SER A 31 -6.20 -0.73 23.04
C SER A 31 -5.80 -1.72 21.94
N GLN A 32 -5.88 -1.31 20.68
CA GLN A 32 -5.59 -2.15 19.52
C GLN A 32 -4.18 -1.96 18.97
N PHE A 33 -3.63 -0.75 19.08
CA PHE A 33 -2.32 -0.37 18.52
C PHE A 33 -1.46 0.28 19.60
N SER A 34 -0.20 -0.15 19.70
CA SER A 34 0.78 0.43 20.64
C SER A 34 1.61 1.55 20.03
N SER A 35 1.77 1.56 18.71
CA SER A 35 2.68 2.48 18.02
C SER A 35 2.14 2.91 16.67
N VAL A 36 2.64 4.04 16.17
CA VAL A 36 2.34 4.57 14.86
C VAL A 36 3.60 5.05 14.13
N ARG A 37 3.53 5.09 12.81
CA ARG A 37 4.43 5.88 11.95
C ARG A 37 3.60 6.83 11.10
N LYS A 38 4.06 8.08 11.02
CA LYS A 38 3.48 9.11 10.15
C LYS A 38 4.18 9.03 8.79
N VAL A 39 3.39 9.08 7.72
CA VAL A 39 3.87 9.13 6.35
C VAL A 39 3.50 10.49 5.77
N ARG A 40 4.39 11.08 4.96
CA ARG A 40 4.13 12.38 4.32
C ARG A 40 2.85 12.33 3.48
N GLY A 41 1.95 13.29 3.69
CA GLY A 41 0.77 13.50 2.87
C GLY A 41 1.11 14.24 1.57
N ASP A 42 1.66 13.54 0.59
CA ASP A 42 2.08 14.05 -0.72
C ASP A 42 1.31 13.40 -1.88
N GLY A 43 0.13 12.85 -1.60
CA GLY A 43 -0.66 12.03 -2.53
C GLY A 43 -0.10 10.62 -2.75
N ASN A 44 1.14 10.33 -2.34
CA ASN A 44 1.75 8.99 -2.45
C ASN A 44 1.71 8.19 -1.14
N CYS A 45 1.08 8.77 -0.11
CA CYS A 45 1.11 8.28 1.26
C CYS A 45 0.63 6.84 1.40
N PHE A 46 -0.42 6.44 0.69
CA PHE A 46 -0.92 5.06 0.73
C PHE A 46 0.13 4.06 0.24
N TYR A 47 0.60 4.20 -1.00
CA TYR A 47 1.60 3.30 -1.60
C TYR A 47 2.88 3.21 -0.75
N ARG A 48 3.32 4.37 -0.23
CA ARG A 48 4.50 4.46 0.64
C ARG A 48 4.28 3.76 1.98
N ALA A 49 3.14 3.99 2.63
CA ALA A 49 2.76 3.35 3.89
C ALA A 49 2.56 1.83 3.72
N PHE A 50 1.85 1.42 2.67
CA PHE A 50 1.56 0.02 2.35
C PHE A 50 2.84 -0.80 2.23
N CYS A 51 3.78 -0.35 1.39
CA CYS A 51 5.02 -1.07 1.15
C CYS A 51 5.90 -1.09 2.40
N PHE A 52 6.06 0.05 3.07
CA PHE A 52 6.85 0.15 4.29
C PHE A 52 6.30 -0.77 5.38
N ALA A 53 4.99 -0.72 5.64
CA ALA A 53 4.35 -1.52 6.68
C ALA A 53 4.42 -3.01 6.39
N HIS A 54 4.21 -3.42 5.13
CA HIS A 54 4.37 -4.82 4.74
C HIS A 54 5.82 -5.28 4.94
N MET A 55 6.81 -4.54 4.43
CA MET A 55 8.22 -4.88 4.60
C MET A 55 8.62 -4.95 6.08
N GLU A 56 8.20 -3.97 6.89
CA GLU A 56 8.46 -3.96 8.34
C GLU A 56 7.86 -5.20 9.03
N SER A 57 6.67 -5.64 8.62
CA SER A 57 5.99 -6.81 9.21
C SER A 57 6.69 -8.15 8.92
N VAL A 58 7.38 -8.25 7.78
CA VAL A 58 8.08 -9.48 7.35
C VAL A 58 9.60 -9.41 7.50
N LEU A 59 10.11 -8.27 7.97
CA LEU A 59 11.53 -7.91 7.96
C LEU A 59 12.42 -8.94 8.68
N HIS A 60 11.94 -9.41 9.84
CA HIS A 60 12.64 -10.37 10.70
C HIS A 60 12.38 -11.84 10.30
N ASN A 61 11.70 -12.08 9.18
CA ASN A 61 11.39 -13.41 8.67
C ASN A 61 11.94 -13.56 7.24
N ALA A 62 13.17 -14.09 7.14
CA ALA A 62 13.87 -14.27 5.87
C ALA A 62 13.04 -15.01 4.81
N ARG A 63 12.22 -16.00 5.20
CA ARG A 63 11.35 -16.72 4.27
C ARG A 63 10.21 -15.84 3.75
N ALA A 64 9.58 -15.04 4.62
CA ALA A 64 8.53 -14.13 4.22
C ALA A 64 9.07 -12.98 3.36
N LEU A 65 10.24 -12.44 3.70
CA LEU A 65 10.92 -11.41 2.92
C LEU A 65 11.33 -11.94 1.53
N GLN A 66 11.84 -13.18 1.44
CA GLN A 66 12.12 -13.82 0.15
C GLN A 66 10.83 -14.03 -0.67
N ARG A 67 9.73 -14.48 -0.06
CA ARG A 67 8.44 -14.61 -0.75
C ARG A 67 7.95 -13.27 -1.29
N PHE A 68 8.13 -12.18 -0.55
CA PHE A 68 7.78 -10.84 -1.02
C PHE A 68 8.64 -10.42 -2.22
N LYS A 69 9.96 -10.66 -2.17
CA LYS A 69 10.86 -10.45 -3.31
C LYS A 69 10.43 -11.23 -4.55
N ASP A 70 10.11 -12.51 -4.39
CA ASP A 70 9.68 -13.38 -5.49
C ASP A 70 8.37 -12.86 -6.08
N LYS A 71 7.40 -12.49 -5.23
CA LYS A 71 6.12 -11.91 -5.65
C LYS A 71 6.28 -10.60 -6.42
N ILE A 72 7.14 -9.69 -5.96
CA ILE A 72 7.47 -8.43 -6.66
C ILE A 72 8.15 -8.70 -8.01
N THR A 73 9.04 -9.70 -8.07
CA THR A 73 9.72 -10.06 -9.31
C THR A 73 8.72 -10.65 -10.32
N GLU A 74 7.85 -11.53 -9.86
CA GLU A 74 6.81 -12.15 -10.68
C GLU A 74 5.73 -11.17 -11.12
N SER A 75 5.45 -10.13 -10.33
CA SER A 75 4.43 -9.13 -10.67
C SER A 75 4.79 -8.32 -11.92
N GLY A 76 6.05 -8.32 -12.37
CA GLY A 76 6.42 -7.81 -13.70
C GLY A 76 5.61 -8.46 -14.84
N LYS A 77 5.20 -9.73 -14.70
CA LYS A 77 4.33 -10.42 -15.68
C LYS A 77 2.92 -9.84 -15.70
N VAL A 78 2.43 -9.33 -14.57
CA VAL A 78 1.12 -8.66 -14.48
C VAL A 78 1.15 -7.39 -15.32
N LEU A 79 2.22 -6.59 -15.21
CA LEU A 79 2.43 -5.41 -16.03
C LEU A 79 2.55 -5.76 -17.52
N SER A 80 3.34 -6.77 -17.88
CA SER A 80 3.46 -7.21 -19.27
C SER A 80 2.13 -7.70 -19.86
N SER A 81 1.30 -8.40 -19.06
CA SER A 81 -0.01 -8.88 -19.50
C SER A 81 -1.01 -7.74 -19.76
N ALA A 82 -0.87 -6.64 -19.01
CA ALA A 82 -1.64 -5.42 -19.22
C ALA A 82 -1.08 -4.55 -20.37
N GLY A 83 0.00 -4.97 -21.04
CA GLY A 83 0.55 -4.30 -22.21
C GLY A 83 1.61 -3.22 -21.91
N PHE A 84 2.13 -3.14 -20.68
CA PHE A 84 3.23 -2.23 -20.36
C PHE A 84 4.55 -2.70 -20.99
N ASP A 85 5.32 -1.75 -21.54
CA ASP A 85 6.68 -2.01 -22.02
C ASP A 85 7.61 -2.32 -20.84
N GLU A 86 8.42 -3.38 -20.93
CA GLU A 86 9.31 -3.77 -19.83
C GLU A 86 10.26 -2.62 -19.43
N ASN A 87 10.74 -1.84 -20.40
CA ASN A 87 11.68 -0.75 -20.10
C ASN A 87 11.02 0.40 -19.32
N SER A 88 9.68 0.52 -19.35
CA SER A 88 8.96 1.57 -18.62
C SER A 88 8.92 1.32 -17.12
N PHE A 89 8.98 0.06 -16.66
CA PHE A 89 8.85 -0.29 -15.24
C PHE A 89 10.06 -1.01 -14.65
N LYS A 90 10.95 -1.56 -15.47
CA LYS A 90 12.07 -2.40 -15.02
C LYS A 90 12.96 -1.73 -13.98
N HIS A 91 13.30 -0.46 -14.15
CA HIS A 91 14.10 0.27 -13.16
C HIS A 91 13.40 0.34 -11.79
N HIS A 92 12.09 0.58 -11.78
CA HIS A 92 11.30 0.67 -10.56
C HIS A 92 11.16 -0.70 -9.88
N LEU A 93 10.91 -1.76 -10.66
CA LEU A 93 10.91 -3.14 -10.16
C LEU A 93 12.23 -3.49 -9.48
N ILE A 94 13.35 -3.23 -10.16
CA ILE A 94 14.70 -3.47 -9.63
C ILE A 94 14.92 -2.66 -8.35
N THR A 95 14.43 -1.43 -8.28
CA THR A 95 14.52 -0.62 -7.06
C THR A 95 13.84 -1.32 -5.88
N VAL A 96 12.61 -1.81 -6.05
CA VAL A 96 11.89 -2.52 -4.97
C VAL A 96 12.67 -3.77 -4.53
N VAL A 97 13.16 -4.56 -5.49
CA VAL A 97 13.99 -5.75 -5.20
C VAL A 97 15.25 -5.38 -4.42
N ASN A 98 15.95 -4.32 -4.81
CA ASN A 98 17.16 -3.85 -4.14
C ASN A 98 16.88 -3.36 -2.70
N VAL A 99 15.71 -2.77 -2.45
CA VAL A 99 15.29 -2.40 -1.08
C VAL A 99 15.12 -3.67 -0.24
N VAL A 100 14.45 -4.69 -0.78
CA VAL A 100 14.26 -5.98 -0.10
C VAL A 100 15.59 -6.65 0.21
N GLU A 101 16.52 -6.69 -0.74
CA GLU A 101 17.85 -7.31 -0.55
C GLU A 101 18.69 -6.58 0.50
N GLN A 102 18.70 -5.25 0.50
CA GLN A 102 19.43 -4.47 1.51
C GLN A 102 18.90 -4.69 2.92
N CYS A 103 17.60 -5.00 3.06
CA CYS A 103 16.97 -5.30 4.33
C CYS A 103 17.24 -6.74 4.85
N GLN A 104 18.01 -7.56 4.14
CA GLN A 104 18.41 -8.90 4.59
C GLN A 104 19.67 -8.90 5.48
N GLY A 105 20.38 -7.78 5.59
CA GLY A 105 21.59 -7.63 6.41
C GLY A 105 21.31 -7.32 7.88
N ASP A 106 22.33 -6.83 8.59
CA ASP A 106 22.18 -6.28 9.93
C ASP A 106 21.46 -4.91 9.90
N GLU A 107 20.93 -4.45 11.04
CA GLU A 107 20.24 -3.14 11.16
C GLU A 107 19.07 -2.95 10.19
N GLN A 108 18.27 -4.02 10.03
CA GLN A 108 17.21 -4.10 9.02
C GLN A 108 16.19 -2.95 9.11
N GLU A 109 15.75 -2.60 10.32
CA GLU A 109 14.74 -1.55 10.54
C GLU A 109 15.28 -0.15 10.18
N ASP A 110 16.52 0.15 10.57
CA ASP A 110 17.17 1.42 10.25
C ASP A 110 17.48 1.53 8.75
N THR A 111 17.86 0.41 8.13
CA THR A 111 18.08 0.33 6.67
C THR A 111 16.79 0.59 5.91
N LEU A 112 15.68 -0.06 6.30
CA LEU A 112 14.37 0.16 5.68
C LEU A 112 13.93 1.62 5.83
N LEU A 113 14.05 2.18 7.05
CA LEU A 113 13.71 3.57 7.32
C LEU A 113 14.54 4.55 6.50
N ARG A 114 15.86 4.32 6.39
CA ARG A 114 16.76 5.13 5.58
C ARG A 114 16.35 5.12 4.11
N LEU A 115 16.17 3.94 3.52
CA LEU A 115 15.82 3.79 2.11
C LEU A 115 14.47 4.42 1.77
N PHE A 116 13.48 4.32 2.65
CA PHE A 116 12.18 4.98 2.44
C PHE A 116 12.20 6.49 2.71
N ASN A 117 13.24 7.03 3.34
CA ASN A 117 13.46 8.47 3.46
C ASN A 117 14.38 9.04 2.37
N GLU A 118 14.96 8.20 1.50
CA GLU A 118 15.61 8.64 0.28
C GLU A 118 14.55 8.89 -0.81
N GLN A 119 14.37 10.16 -1.21
CA GLN A 119 13.29 10.58 -2.13
C GLN A 119 13.24 9.76 -3.42
N THR A 120 14.38 9.60 -4.10
CA THR A 120 14.47 8.84 -5.35
C THR A 120 14.10 7.37 -5.17
N THR A 121 14.61 6.72 -4.12
CA THR A 121 14.34 5.31 -3.81
C THR A 121 12.86 5.13 -3.50
N SER A 122 12.33 5.94 -2.59
CA SER A 122 10.96 5.81 -2.11
C SER A 122 9.94 6.15 -3.20
N ASP A 123 10.18 7.18 -4.03
CA ASP A 123 9.29 7.51 -5.15
C ASP A 123 9.35 6.47 -6.27
N SER A 124 10.51 5.85 -6.50
CA SER A 124 10.65 4.74 -7.45
C SER A 124 9.87 3.50 -6.97
N VAL A 125 9.87 3.21 -5.66
CA VAL A 125 9.02 2.17 -5.06
C VAL A 125 7.54 2.52 -5.26
N VAL A 126 7.11 3.75 -4.97
CA VAL A 126 5.73 4.21 -5.18
C VAL A 126 5.32 4.06 -6.64
N GLN A 127 6.15 4.52 -7.58
CA GLN A 127 5.85 4.45 -9.01
C GLN A 127 5.64 3.00 -9.45
N TYR A 128 6.46 2.05 -8.97
CA TYR A 128 6.26 0.64 -9.27
C TYR A 128 4.88 0.14 -8.80
N LEU A 129 4.50 0.46 -7.57
CA LEU A 129 3.24 0.00 -6.99
C LEU A 129 2.03 0.63 -7.70
N ARG A 130 2.12 1.89 -8.12
CA ARG A 130 1.11 2.54 -8.97
C ARG A 130 0.94 1.81 -10.31
N LEU A 131 2.04 1.51 -10.99
CA LEU A 131 2.01 0.76 -12.26
C LEU A 131 1.44 -0.65 -12.07
N LEU A 132 1.81 -1.33 -10.99
CA LEU A 132 1.25 -2.64 -10.65
C LEU A 132 -0.26 -2.57 -10.38
N THR A 133 -0.71 -1.55 -9.68
CA THR A 133 -2.13 -1.31 -9.40
C THR A 133 -2.90 -1.08 -10.69
N SER A 134 -2.42 -0.19 -11.56
CA SER A 134 -2.97 0.04 -12.89
C SER A 134 -3.03 -1.25 -13.71
N ALA A 135 -1.95 -2.03 -13.75
CA ALA A 135 -1.91 -3.29 -14.47
C ALA A 135 -2.93 -4.31 -13.94
N HIS A 136 -3.10 -4.42 -12.62
CA HIS A 136 -4.09 -5.32 -12.03
C HIS A 136 -5.52 -4.89 -12.36
N LEU A 137 -5.82 -3.58 -12.28
CA LEU A 137 -7.11 -3.03 -12.69
C LEU A 137 -7.41 -3.37 -14.16
N GLN A 138 -6.46 -3.11 -15.06
CA GLN A 138 -6.61 -3.35 -16.49
C GLN A 138 -6.79 -4.84 -16.84
N ASN A 139 -6.04 -5.74 -16.20
CA ASN A 139 -6.17 -7.18 -16.42
C ASN A 139 -7.52 -7.76 -15.93
N HIS A 140 -8.20 -7.06 -15.01
CA HIS A 140 -9.48 -7.46 -14.44
C HIS A 140 -10.57 -6.42 -14.75
N ALA A 141 -10.50 -5.80 -15.93
CA ALA A 141 -11.31 -4.65 -16.28
C ALA A 141 -12.83 -4.89 -16.18
N ASP A 142 -13.30 -6.10 -16.48
CA ASP A 142 -14.73 -6.45 -16.40
C ASP A 142 -15.30 -6.30 -14.99
N PHE A 143 -14.48 -6.57 -13.97
CA PHE A 143 -14.86 -6.36 -12.57
C PHE A 143 -14.76 -4.88 -12.20
N PHE A 144 -13.61 -4.25 -12.46
CA PHE A 144 -13.32 -2.92 -11.93
C PHE A 144 -14.03 -1.76 -12.64
N ARG A 145 -14.43 -1.92 -13.90
CA ARG A 145 -15.03 -0.84 -14.73
C ARG A 145 -16.26 -0.18 -14.14
N ASN A 146 -17.00 -0.87 -13.25
CA ASN A 146 -18.23 -0.35 -12.65
C ASN A 146 -17.99 0.41 -11.34
N PHE A 147 -16.75 0.43 -10.85
CA PHE A 147 -16.37 1.04 -9.57
C PHE A 147 -15.53 2.32 -9.74
N VAL A 148 -15.32 2.78 -10.98
CA VAL A 148 -14.48 3.95 -11.29
C VAL A 148 -15.31 5.05 -11.94
N GLU A 149 -15.07 6.30 -11.53
CA GLU A 149 -15.69 7.49 -12.11
C GLU A 149 -14.81 8.08 -13.23
N ALA A 150 -14.74 7.38 -14.35
CA ALA A 150 -14.01 7.84 -15.54
C ALA A 150 -14.71 7.39 -16.83
N PRO A 151 -14.41 7.99 -18.00
CA PRO A 151 -14.98 7.55 -19.27
C PRO A 151 -14.73 6.08 -19.58
N ASN A 152 -13.60 5.54 -19.10
CA ASN A 152 -13.26 4.13 -19.12
C ASN A 152 -12.14 3.86 -18.10
N LEU A 153 -11.89 2.57 -17.81
CA LEU A 153 -10.90 2.15 -16.82
C LEU A 153 -9.47 2.55 -17.20
N GLN A 154 -9.14 2.59 -18.48
CA GLN A 154 -7.82 3.00 -18.94
C GLN A 154 -7.57 4.48 -18.64
N ALA A 155 -8.57 5.35 -18.86
CA ALA A 155 -8.48 6.76 -18.51
C ALA A 155 -8.29 6.97 -17.00
N TYR A 156 -9.02 6.22 -16.18
CA TYR A 156 -8.83 6.20 -14.72
C TYR A 156 -7.41 5.79 -14.34
N CYS A 157 -6.92 4.68 -14.89
CA CYS A 157 -5.58 4.17 -14.63
C CYS A 157 -4.50 5.22 -14.95
N CYS A 158 -4.55 5.86 -16.13
CA CYS A 158 -3.55 6.85 -16.50
C CYS A 158 -3.62 8.15 -15.67
N GLN A 159 -4.83 8.64 -15.38
CA GLN A 159 -5.02 9.96 -14.76
C GLN A 159 -4.92 9.92 -13.24
N GLU A 160 -5.48 8.89 -12.60
CA GLU A 160 -5.62 8.82 -11.15
C GLU A 160 -4.60 7.85 -10.52
N VAL A 161 -4.29 6.72 -11.19
CA VAL A 161 -3.46 5.67 -10.58
C VAL A 161 -1.99 5.85 -10.90
N GLU A 162 -1.63 5.93 -12.18
CA GLU A 162 -0.25 5.98 -12.68
C GLU A 162 0.44 7.32 -12.39
N THR A 163 -0.34 8.40 -12.32
CA THR A 163 0.15 9.75 -12.07
C THR A 163 0.58 9.90 -10.61
N MET A 164 1.82 10.34 -10.40
CA MET A 164 2.37 10.58 -9.06
C MET A 164 1.61 11.71 -8.34
N ALA A 165 1.55 11.61 -7.02
CA ALA A 165 0.87 12.57 -6.14
C ALA A 165 -0.66 12.65 -6.30
N MET A 166 -1.28 11.72 -7.04
CA MET A 166 -2.72 11.53 -7.05
C MET A 166 -3.18 10.69 -5.85
N GLU A 167 -4.31 11.05 -5.25
CA GLU A 167 -4.85 10.33 -4.10
C GLU A 167 -5.22 8.90 -4.48
N CYS A 168 -5.12 8.00 -3.50
CA CYS A 168 -5.43 6.59 -3.68
C CYS A 168 -6.83 6.30 -3.16
N ASP A 169 -7.70 5.79 -4.02
CA ASP A 169 -9.09 5.48 -3.67
C ASP A 169 -9.25 3.99 -3.31
N HIS A 170 -10.41 3.61 -2.79
CA HIS A 170 -10.74 2.26 -2.34
C HIS A 170 -10.52 1.20 -3.42
N VAL A 171 -10.76 1.53 -4.69
CA VAL A 171 -10.55 0.60 -5.81
C VAL A 171 -9.07 0.26 -6.01
N ASP A 172 -8.18 1.25 -5.82
CA ASP A 172 -6.74 1.10 -5.93
C ASP A 172 -6.19 0.26 -4.78
N ILE A 173 -6.70 0.52 -3.58
CA ILE A 173 -6.36 -0.21 -2.36
C ILE A 173 -6.67 -1.70 -2.53
N LEU A 174 -7.87 -2.02 -3.03
CA LEU A 174 -8.29 -3.39 -3.31
C LEU A 174 -7.40 -4.03 -4.39
N ALA A 175 -7.20 -3.33 -5.52
CA ALA A 175 -6.42 -3.84 -6.63
C ALA A 175 -4.97 -4.15 -6.23
N LEU A 176 -4.30 -3.26 -5.49
CA LEU A 176 -2.94 -3.50 -5.03
C LEU A 176 -2.85 -4.65 -4.02
N SER A 177 -3.82 -4.73 -3.10
CA SER A 177 -3.88 -5.79 -2.09
C SER A 177 -4.04 -7.16 -2.73
N GLU A 178 -4.90 -7.29 -3.75
CA GLU A 178 -5.08 -8.52 -4.52
C GLU A 178 -3.87 -8.85 -5.40
N ALA A 179 -3.29 -7.85 -6.07
CA ALA A 179 -2.11 -8.05 -6.93
C ALA A 179 -0.93 -8.66 -6.15
N LEU A 180 -0.73 -8.21 -4.90
CA LEU A 180 0.37 -8.64 -4.04
C LEU A 180 0.00 -9.74 -3.06
N ASP A 181 -1.27 -10.13 -2.94
CA ASP A 181 -1.76 -11.08 -1.92
C ASP A 181 -1.40 -10.63 -0.49
N ILE A 182 -1.66 -9.34 -0.20
CA ILE A 182 -1.38 -8.70 1.08
C ILE A 182 -2.70 -8.22 1.70
N CYS A 183 -2.99 -8.70 2.91
CA CYS A 183 -4.12 -8.22 3.69
C CYS A 183 -3.74 -6.94 4.44
N ILE A 184 -4.60 -5.92 4.35
CA ILE A 184 -4.46 -4.68 5.10
C ILE A 184 -5.68 -4.43 5.99
N HIS A 185 -5.48 -3.62 7.03
CA HIS A 185 -6.55 -3.13 7.90
C HIS A 185 -6.52 -1.61 7.88
N VAL A 186 -7.55 -1.00 7.29
CA VAL A 186 -7.69 0.46 7.19
C VAL A 186 -8.68 0.92 8.24
N VAL A 187 -8.26 1.86 9.08
CA VAL A 187 -9.10 2.46 10.12
C VAL A 187 -9.45 3.89 9.72
N SER A 188 -10.74 4.19 9.60
CA SER A 188 -11.19 5.57 9.42
C SER A 188 -11.19 6.33 10.74
N MET A 189 -10.54 7.49 10.74
CA MET A 189 -10.53 8.40 11.89
C MET A 189 -11.78 9.31 11.91
N GLU A 190 -12.58 9.33 10.84
CA GLU A 190 -13.80 10.13 10.70
C GLU A 190 -15.05 9.34 11.13
N GLY A 191 -16.14 10.02 11.54
CA GLY A 191 -17.41 9.38 11.97
C GLY A 191 -17.47 8.95 13.44
N GLY A 192 -18.57 9.19 14.15
CA GLY A 192 -18.66 9.05 15.63
C GLY A 192 -18.78 7.64 16.20
N GLU A 193 -19.01 6.62 15.37
CA GLU A 193 -19.35 5.28 15.85
C GLU A 193 -18.43 4.22 15.25
N TRP A 194 -17.62 3.61 16.11
CA TRP A 194 -16.93 2.36 15.82
C TRP A 194 -17.96 1.23 15.89
N ALA A 195 -18.60 0.91 14.77
CA ALA A 195 -19.22 -0.39 14.61
C ALA A 195 -18.11 -1.37 14.24
N GLY A 196 -17.85 -2.38 15.06
CA GLY A 196 -16.74 -3.32 14.89
C GLY A 196 -16.60 -3.80 13.44
N CYS A 197 -15.37 -3.79 12.93
CA CYS A 197 -15.07 -4.25 11.57
C CYS A 197 -15.42 -5.73 11.42
N GLU A 198 -16.33 -6.05 10.49
CA GLU A 198 -16.26 -7.35 9.86
C GLU A 198 -14.96 -7.45 9.04
N PRO A 199 -14.20 -8.55 9.13
CA PRO A 199 -13.01 -8.72 8.30
C PRO A 199 -13.36 -8.58 6.81
N TRP A 200 -12.54 -7.91 6.02
CA TRP A 200 -12.71 -7.82 4.56
C TRP A 200 -12.90 -9.17 3.86
N SER A 201 -12.37 -10.25 4.44
CA SER A 201 -12.59 -11.63 4.00
C SER A 201 -14.05 -12.11 4.09
N ALA A 202 -14.92 -11.37 4.80
CA ALA A 202 -16.36 -11.58 4.82
C ALA A 202 -17.01 -11.02 3.53
N TRP A 203 -16.63 -9.82 3.08
CA TRP A 203 -17.17 -9.21 1.85
C TRP A 203 -16.79 -9.96 0.57
N GLN A 204 -15.55 -10.45 0.46
CA GLN A 204 -15.13 -11.28 -0.68
C GLN A 204 -15.92 -12.60 -0.77
N ARG A 205 -16.26 -13.23 0.36
CA ARG A 205 -17.11 -14.44 0.37
C ARG A 205 -18.54 -14.14 -0.06
N THR A 206 -19.10 -13.01 0.35
CA THR A 206 -20.47 -12.62 0.01
C THR A 206 -20.62 -12.27 -1.48
N GLN A 207 -19.60 -11.68 -2.11
CA GLN A 207 -19.64 -11.42 -3.56
C GLN A 207 -19.40 -12.68 -4.42
N MET A 208 -18.54 -13.61 -4.00
CA MET A 208 -18.37 -14.90 -4.69
C MET A 208 -19.64 -15.77 -4.61
N SER A 209 -20.43 -15.68 -3.53
CA SER A 209 -21.72 -16.37 -3.46
C SER A 209 -22.82 -15.74 -4.31
N ALA A 210 -22.73 -14.44 -4.60
CA ALA A 210 -23.76 -13.71 -5.38
C ALA A 210 -23.56 -13.80 -6.90
N SER A 211 -22.43 -14.32 -7.37
CA SER A 211 -22.10 -14.49 -8.79
C SER A 211 -22.33 -15.92 -9.30
N SER A 212 -22.98 -16.77 -8.49
CA SER A 212 -23.28 -18.17 -8.80
C SER A 212 -24.77 -18.46 -9.08
N ASP A 213 -25.62 -17.44 -9.18
CA ASP A 213 -27.04 -17.58 -9.53
C ASP A 213 -27.37 -16.93 -10.89
#